data_AF-A0A231R672-F1
#
_entry.id   AF-A0A231R672-F1
#
_cell.length_a   1.000
_cell.length_b   1.000
_cell.length_c   1.000
_cell.angle_alpha   90.00
_cell.angle_beta   90.00
_cell.angle_gamma   90.00
#
_symmetry.space_group_name_H-M   'P 1'
#
loop_
_entity.id
_entity.type
_entity.pdbx_description
1 polymer ?
#
loop_
_entity_poly.entity_id
_entity_poly.type
_entity_poly.pdbx_seq_one_letter_code
_entity_poly.pdbx_strand_id
1 'polypeptide(L)' 'MFITIEGGDGAGKTTLITRLTERIYKETKKRTIRTREPGGSPIAEAIRGVILDTKNTKMDWLFR' A
#
# COMPACT_ATOMS: atom_id res chain seq x y z
N MET A 1 -5.51 13.88 11.20
CA MET A 1 -6.47 13.03 10.47
C MET A 1 -5.69 11.96 9.73
N PHE A 2 -6.00 10.69 9.96
CA PHE A 2 -5.38 9.55 9.29
C PHE A 2 -6.48 8.75 8.59
N ILE A 3 -6.27 8.39 7.32
CA ILE A 3 -7.29 7.78 6.45
C ILE A 3 -6.67 6.55 5.79
N THR A 4 -7.34 5.41 5.88
CA THR A 4 -6.99 4.17 5.17
C THR A 4 -7.95 3.93 4.01
N ILE A 5 -7.44 3.36 2.92
CA ILE A 5 -8.23 2.99 1.73
C ILE A 5 -8.06 1.49 1.50
N GLU A 6 -9.13 0.75 1.76
CA GLU A 6 -9.19 -0.71 1.61
C GLU A 6 -9.91 -1.13 0.32
N GLY A 7 -9.60 -2.34 -0.16
CA GLY A 7 -10.26 -2.93 -1.32
C GLY A 7 -9.42 -4.03 -1.98
N GLY A 8 -10.04 -4.84 -2.85
CA GLY A 8 -9.36 -5.91 -3.57
C GLY A 8 -8.30 -5.42 -4.56
N ASP A 9 -7.46 -6.34 -5.06
CA ASP A 9 -6.50 -6.02 -6.11
C ASP A 9 -7.21 -5.56 -7.39
N GLY A 10 -6.66 -4.54 -8.03
CA GLY A 10 -7.29 -3.91 -9.19
C GLY A 10 -8.45 -2.95 -8.89
N ALA A 11 -8.88 -2.78 -7.63
CA ALA A 11 -10.01 -1.89 -7.26
C ALA A 11 -9.76 -0.37 -7.47
N GLY A 12 -8.65 0.02 -8.10
CA GLY A 12 -8.36 1.43 -8.41
C GLY A 12 -7.90 2.27 -7.22
N LYS A 13 -7.50 1.65 -6.10
CA LYS A 13 -7.05 2.33 -4.86
C LYS A 13 -5.99 3.41 -5.11
N THR A 14 -4.96 3.09 -5.91
CA THR A 14 -3.89 4.04 -6.25
C THR A 14 -4.42 5.28 -6.97
N THR A 15 -5.34 5.09 -7.92
CA THR A 15 -5.98 6.18 -8.67
C THR A 15 -6.84 7.06 -7.76
N LEU A 16 -7.62 6.44 -6.88
CA LEU A 16 -8.44 7.15 -5.90
C LEU A 16 -7.58 8.01 -4.96
N ILE A 17 -6.51 7.43 -4.38
CA ILE A 17 -5.61 8.14 -3.47
C ILE A 17 -5.01 9.38 -4.15
N THR A 18 -4.52 9.25 -5.38
CA THR A 18 -3.95 10.40 -6.12
C THR A 18 -4.98 11.52 -6.27
N ARG A 19 -6.19 11.23 -6.77
CA ARG A 19 -7.25 12.24 -6.95
C ARG A 19 -7.69 12.86 -5.63
N LEU A 20 -7.78 12.07 -4.56
CA LEU A 20 -8.15 12.56 -3.23
C LEU A 20 -7.11 13.54 -2.70
N THR A 21 -5.82 13.21 -2.82
CA THR A 21 -4.73 14.08 -2.35
C THR A 21 -4.67 15.41 -3.10
N GLU A 22 -4.89 15.40 -4.41
CA GLU A 22 -4.98 16.62 -5.22
C GLU A 22 -6.18 17.49 -4.82
N ARG A 23 -7.35 16.86 -4.60
CA ARG A 23 -8.56 17.57 -4.18
C ARG A 23 -8.39 18.22 -2.81
N ILE A 24 -7.84 17.50 -1.84
CA ILE A 24 -7.55 18.03 -0.49
C ILE A 24 -6.61 19.23 -0.60
N TYR A 25 -5.57 19.14 -1.41
CA TYR A 25 -4.65 20.27 -1.59
C TYR A 25 -5.33 21.47 -2.24
N LYS A 26 -6.17 21.27 -3.27
CA LYS A 26 -6.91 22.35 -3.93
C LYS A 26 -7.83 23.11 -2.97
N GLU A 27 -8.56 22.39 -2.12
CA GLU A 27 -9.57 22.94 -1.22
C GLU A 27 -8.96 23.53 0.07
N THR A 28 -7.88 22.94 0.60
CA THR A 28 -7.38 23.27 1.94
C THR A 28 -5.97 23.87 1.95
N LYS A 29 -5.24 23.81 0.83
CA LYS A 29 -3.80 24.10 0.72
C LYS A 29 -2.89 23.28 1.63
N LYS A 30 -3.40 22.19 2.24
CA LYS A 30 -2.63 21.29 3.10
C LYS A 30 -2.00 20.18 2.26
N ARG A 31 -0.71 19.92 2.52
CA ARG A 31 0.00 18.77 1.93
C ARG A 31 -0.40 17.48 2.64
N THR A 32 -0.54 16.41 1.87
CA THR A 32 -0.85 15.07 2.37
C THR A 32 0.39 14.19 2.24
N ILE A 33 0.58 13.29 3.20
CA ILE A 33 1.59 12.23 3.14
C ILE A 33 0.88 10.95 2.76
N ARG A 34 1.42 10.24 1.76
CA ARG A 34 0.89 8.97 1.29
C ARG A 34 1.78 7.84 1.77
N THR A 35 1.17 6.80 2.33
CA THR A 35 1.82 5.54 2.69
C THR A 35 1.07 4.37 2.03
N ARG A 36 1.74 3.22 1.89
CA ARG A 36 1.18 1.97 1.34
C ARG A 36 1.69 0.82 2.18
N GLU A 37 0.84 -0.17 2.43
CA GLU A 37 1.24 -1.45 3.02
C GLU A 37 0.78 -2.64 2.14
N PRO A 38 1.52 -3.77 2.13
CA PRO A 38 2.88 -3.92 2.67
C PRO A 38 3.87 -3.09 1.84
N GLY A 39 4.76 -2.35 2.52
CA GLY A 39 5.70 -1.42 1.89
C GLY A 39 5.91 -0.12 2.66
N GLY A 40 6.55 0.88 2.05
CA GLY A 40 6.67 2.24 2.59
C GLY A 40 7.90 2.53 3.47
N SER A 41 8.73 1.53 3.76
CA SER A 41 10.07 1.67 4.33
C SER A 41 11.03 0.67 3.66
N PRO A 42 12.36 0.88 3.67
CA PRO A 42 13.30 -0.04 3.02
C PRO A 42 13.12 -1.50 3.48
N ILE A 43 12.89 -1.70 4.78
CA ILE A 43 12.64 -3.03 5.35
C ILE A 43 11.26 -3.59 4.95
N ALA A 44 10.22 -2.75 4.90
CA ALA A 44 8.89 -3.19 4.51
C ALA A 44 8.82 -3.56 3.02
N GLU A 45 9.57 -2.88 2.15
CA GLU A 45 9.68 -3.27 0.74
C GLU A 45 10.48 -4.59 0.59
N ALA A 46 11.51 -4.82 1.40
CA ALA A 46 12.21 -6.11 1.45
C ALA A 46 11.28 -7.25 1.89
N ILE A 47 10.51 -7.03 2.97
CA ILE A 47 9.50 -8.00 3.45
C ILE A 47 8.42 -8.24 2.39
N ARG A 48 7.95 -7.19 1.69
CA ARG A 48 7.00 -7.31 0.58
C ARG A 48 7.55 -8.22 -0.53
N GLY A 49 8.83 -8.07 -0.87
CA GLY A 49 9.50 -8.95 -1.83
C GLY A 49 9.43 -10.41 -1.42
N VAL A 50 9.71 -10.70 -0.14
CA VAL A 50 9.60 -12.06 0.41
C VAL A 50 8.16 -12.58 0.32
N ILE A 51 7.16 -11.78 0.70
CA ILE A 51 5.75 -12.22 0.72
C ILE A 51 5.20 -12.47 -0.69
N LEU A 52 5.62 -11.67 -1.69
CA LEU A 52 5.08 -11.76 -3.05
C LEU A 52 5.87 -12.69 -3.98
N ASP A 53 7.07 -13.14 -3.58
CA ASP A 53 7.86 -14.06 -4.37
C ASP A 53 7.26 -15.47 -4.32
N THR A 54 6.71 -15.91 -5.45
CA THR A 54 6.08 -17.21 -5.63
C THR A 54 7.05 -18.39 -5.49
N LYS A 55 8.37 -18.14 -5.42
CA LYS A 55 9.38 -19.17 -5.15
C LYS A 55 9.53 -19.48 -3.66
N ASN A 56 8.98 -18.66 -2.77
CA ASN A 56 9.03 -18.89 -1.32
C ASN A 56 8.02 -19.96 -0.87
N THR A 57 8.13 -21.16 -1.45
CA THR A 57 7.23 -22.30 -1.20
C THR A 57 7.28 -22.79 0.24
N LYS A 58 8.40 -22.59 0.95
CA LYS A 58 8.53 -22.95 2.38
C LYS A 58 7.77 -22.02 3.33
N MET A 59 7.20 -20.94 2.82
CA MET A 59 6.37 -20.02 3.61
C MET A 59 4.94 -20.56 3.79
N ASP A 60 4.58 -21.61 3.04
CA ASP A 60 3.31 -22.31 3.18
C ASP A 60 3.28 -23.12 4.48
N TRP A 61 2.25 -22.92 5.30
CA TRP A 61 2.16 -23.50 6.64
C TRP A 61 2.06 -25.04 6.65
N LEU A 62 1.74 -25.63 5.49
CA LEU A 62 1.53 -27.07 5.28
C LEU A 62 2.83 -27.90 5.19
N PHE A 63 4.02 -27.28 5.18
CA PHE A 63 5.31 -28.00 5.11
C PHE A 63 5.83 -28.50 6.46
N ARG A 64 4.93 -28.89 7.37
CA ARG A 64 5.27 -29.44 8.69
C ARG A 64 5.18 -30.95 8.74
#